data_AF-A0A8K0CIC4-F1
#
_entry.id   AF-A0A8K0CIC4-F1
#
_cell.length_a   1.000
_cell.length_b   1.000
_cell.length_c   1.000
_cell.angle_alpha   90.00
_cell.angle_beta   90.00
_cell.angle_gamma   90.00
#
_symmetry.space_group_name_H-M   'P 1'
#
loop_
_entity.id
_entity.type
_entity.pdbx_description
1 polymer ?
#
loop_
_entity_poly.entity_id
_entity_poly.type
_entity_poly.pdbx_seq_one_letter_code
_entity_poly.pdbx_strand_id
1 'polypeptide(L)'
;MDSIATGMFFNLMGSFERAKTRDVALLLSEVDHQKLAYATQKSLLKSGKRTAAEVVQLATNSSPRSLKKVKMAPKMSSAITPYTPKEALALIINSGLGKVNYLNIQSGTKKREANIYPPYNIIAQAKQQCYPDNISVTESEAQIPLQDLLDHTVKRLVQVQSEVLEQRIPDNVDIINILYKWSLDGSGGHSIYKQNFSNNAKYGDSNILCTIVPLKMSIMQKKR
;
A
#
# COMPACT_ATOMS: atom_id res chain seq x y z
N MET A 1 -12.28 -3.57 -77.42
CA MET A 1 -11.59 -4.35 -76.37
C MET A 1 -10.86 -3.34 -75.53
N ASP A 2 -11.41 -2.97 -74.38
CA ASP A 2 -10.67 -2.29 -73.29
C ASP A 2 -11.59 -2.33 -72.06
N SER A 3 -11.27 -3.23 -71.12
CA SER A 3 -11.92 -3.31 -69.82
C SER A 3 -10.96 -2.74 -68.80
N ILE A 4 -11.23 -1.52 -68.38
CA ILE A 4 -10.54 -0.86 -67.27
C ILE A 4 -11.21 -1.35 -65.98
N ALA A 5 -10.60 -2.34 -65.34
CA ALA A 5 -10.95 -2.73 -63.98
C ALA A 5 -10.42 -1.68 -62.99
N THR A 6 -11.22 -0.63 -62.77
CA THR A 6 -10.95 0.38 -61.74
C THR A 6 -11.23 -0.24 -60.37
N GLY A 7 -10.17 -0.39 -59.58
CA GLY A 7 -10.15 -1.13 -58.32
C GLY A 7 -11.08 -0.59 -57.23
N MET A 8 -11.65 -1.52 -56.45
CA MET A 8 -12.24 -1.22 -55.15
C MET A 8 -11.11 -0.83 -54.18
N PHE A 9 -11.05 0.44 -53.81
CA PHE A 9 -10.28 0.89 -52.66
C PHE A 9 -10.96 0.38 -51.38
N PHE A 10 -10.32 -0.57 -50.69
CA PHE A 10 -10.74 -1.03 -49.36
C PHE A 10 -10.49 0.07 -48.32
N ASN A 11 -11.56 0.65 -47.77
CA ASN A 11 -11.47 1.61 -46.67
C ASN A 11 -11.83 0.94 -45.33
N LEU A 12 -10.83 0.36 -44.68
CA LEU A 12 -10.95 -0.30 -43.37
C LEU A 12 -11.18 0.68 -42.20
N MET A 13 -10.99 1.99 -42.39
CA MET A 13 -11.01 2.97 -41.28
C MET A 13 -12.41 3.43 -40.85
N GLY A 14 -13.49 2.94 -41.47
CA GLY A 14 -14.86 3.36 -41.14
C GLY A 14 -15.96 2.27 -41.13
N SER A 15 -15.62 0.99 -41.29
CA SER A 15 -16.63 -0.08 -41.37
C SER A 15 -16.91 -0.75 -40.01
N PHE A 16 -18.09 -1.37 -39.85
CA PHE A 16 -18.44 -2.20 -38.68
C PHE A 16 -17.46 -3.37 -38.55
N GLU A 17 -17.12 -3.78 -37.32
CA GLU A 17 -16.11 -4.84 -37.06
C GLU A 17 -16.36 -6.14 -37.85
N ARG A 18 -17.63 -6.55 -38.01
CA ARG A 18 -17.99 -7.73 -38.82
C ARG A 18 -17.62 -7.59 -40.30
N ALA A 19 -17.72 -6.39 -40.87
CA ALA A 19 -17.33 -6.12 -42.26
C ALA A 19 -15.81 -6.19 -42.40
N LYS A 20 -15.05 -5.60 -41.47
CA LYS A 20 -13.58 -5.73 -41.44
C LYS A 20 -13.15 -7.19 -41.38
N THR A 21 -13.75 -8.00 -40.50
CA THR A 21 -13.39 -9.42 -40.37
C THR A 21 -13.63 -10.20 -41.67
N ARG A 22 -14.73 -9.91 -42.38
CA ARG A 22 -15.03 -10.53 -43.68
C ARG A 22 -14.01 -10.12 -44.74
N ASP A 23 -13.61 -8.86 -44.75
CA ASP A 23 -12.66 -8.32 -45.73
C ASP A 23 -11.25 -8.91 -45.56
N VAL A 24 -10.82 -9.22 -44.32
CA VAL A 24 -9.50 -9.86 -44.07
C VAL A 24 -9.55 -11.39 -44.12
N ALA A 25 -10.72 -12.01 -44.23
CA ALA A 25 -10.88 -13.47 -44.13
C ALA A 25 -10.09 -14.23 -45.19
N LEU A 26 -10.10 -13.74 -46.44
CA LEU A 26 -9.33 -14.34 -47.54
C LEU A 26 -7.82 -14.25 -47.29
N LEU A 27 -7.35 -13.08 -46.82
CA LEU A 27 -5.94 -12.87 -46.49
C LEU A 27 -5.45 -13.76 -45.35
N LEU A 28 -6.30 -14.01 -44.35
CA LEU A 28 -5.99 -14.91 -43.23
C LEU A 28 -6.00 -16.39 -43.65
N SER A 29 -6.76 -16.78 -44.67
CA SER A 29 -6.75 -18.15 -45.19
C SER A 29 -5.57 -18.46 -46.11
N GLU A 30 -5.04 -17.46 -46.82
CA GLU A 30 -4.00 -17.66 -47.83
C GLU A 30 -2.58 -17.45 -47.31
N VAL A 31 -2.41 -16.66 -46.23
CA VAL A 31 -1.10 -16.18 -45.81
C VAL A 31 -0.82 -16.55 -44.36
N ASP A 32 0.37 -17.14 -44.15
CA ASP A 32 0.84 -17.49 -42.81
C ASP A 32 1.07 -16.25 -41.91
N HIS A 33 0.82 -16.43 -40.61
CA HIS A 33 0.94 -15.40 -39.59
C HIS A 33 2.32 -14.73 -39.54
N GLN A 34 3.42 -15.44 -39.81
CA GLN A 34 4.75 -14.85 -39.84
C GLN A 34 4.92 -13.89 -41.02
N LYS A 35 4.39 -14.27 -42.19
CA LYS A 35 4.44 -13.45 -43.40
C LYS A 35 3.55 -12.21 -43.26
N LEU A 36 2.40 -12.34 -42.59
CA LEU A 36 1.54 -11.21 -42.24
C LEU A 36 2.25 -10.24 -41.27
N ALA A 37 2.88 -10.75 -40.21
CA ALA A 37 3.64 -9.93 -39.26
C ALA A 37 4.79 -9.16 -39.93
N TYR A 38 5.51 -9.81 -40.84
CA TYR A 38 6.57 -9.19 -41.62
C TYR A 38 6.04 -8.10 -42.58
N ALA A 39 4.94 -8.38 -43.28
CA ALA A 39 4.28 -7.39 -44.14
C ALA A 39 3.81 -6.17 -43.35
N THR A 40 3.23 -6.37 -42.16
CA THR A 40 2.87 -5.29 -41.23
C THR A 40 4.10 -4.50 -40.80
N GLN A 41 5.20 -5.15 -40.43
CA GLN A 41 6.45 -4.48 -40.06
C GLN A 41 6.96 -3.58 -41.19
N LYS A 42 7.03 -4.09 -42.43
CA LYS A 42 7.47 -3.32 -43.60
C LYS A 42 6.54 -2.15 -43.92
N SER A 43 5.23 -2.35 -43.81
CA SER A 43 4.23 -1.29 -43.98
C SER A 43 4.42 -0.17 -42.94
N LEU A 44 4.62 -0.52 -41.67
CA LEU A 44 4.87 0.44 -40.60
C LEU A 44 6.17 1.23 -40.83
N LEU A 45 7.24 0.57 -41.26
CA LEU A 45 8.50 1.24 -41.64
C LEU A 45 8.31 2.21 -42.81
N LYS A 46 7.58 1.79 -43.86
CA LYS A 46 7.27 2.64 -45.02
C LYS A 46 6.43 3.86 -44.63
N SER A 47 5.56 3.73 -43.62
CA SER A 47 4.76 4.83 -43.06
C SER A 47 5.50 5.69 -42.03
N GLY A 48 6.79 5.43 -41.78
CA GLY A 48 7.61 6.18 -40.82
C GLY A 48 7.42 5.78 -39.34
N LYS A 49 6.56 4.80 -39.05
CA LYS A 49 6.22 4.34 -37.68
C LYS A 49 7.24 3.31 -37.18
N ARG A 50 8.50 3.72 -37.03
CA ARG A 50 9.63 2.83 -36.69
C ARG A 50 9.44 2.07 -35.38
N THR A 51 9.06 2.77 -34.31
CA THR A 51 8.83 2.15 -33.00
C THR A 51 7.71 1.11 -33.03
N ALA A 52 6.63 1.35 -33.80
CA ALA A 52 5.56 0.38 -33.94
C ALA A 52 6.05 -0.89 -34.67
N ALA A 53 6.92 -0.74 -35.67
CA ALA A 53 7.52 -1.87 -36.38
C ALA A 53 8.42 -2.71 -35.46
N GLU A 54 9.21 -2.07 -34.59
CA GLU A 54 10.03 -2.76 -33.57
C GLU A 54 9.16 -3.52 -32.57
N VAL A 55 8.05 -2.92 -32.12
CA VAL A 55 7.11 -3.59 -31.20
C VAL A 55 6.48 -4.82 -31.84
N VAL A 56 6.06 -4.75 -33.11
CA VAL A 56 5.53 -5.92 -33.84
C VAL A 56 6.60 -7.02 -33.95
N GLN A 57 7.84 -6.66 -34.24
CA GLN A 57 8.95 -7.62 -34.32
C GLN A 57 9.22 -8.28 -32.96
N LEU A 58 9.30 -7.49 -31.88
CA LEU A 58 9.45 -7.99 -30.52
C LEU A 58 8.28 -8.90 -30.11
N ALA A 59 7.05 -8.51 -30.44
CA ALA A 59 5.86 -9.30 -30.14
C ALA A 59 5.82 -10.63 -30.89
N THR A 60 6.31 -10.66 -32.13
CA THR A 60 6.30 -11.89 -32.95
C THR A 60 7.42 -12.86 -32.55
N ASN A 61 8.58 -12.35 -32.12
CA ASN A 61 9.75 -13.17 -31.78
C ASN A 61 9.84 -13.55 -30.28
N SER A 62 9.00 -12.97 -29.42
CA SER A 62 9.02 -13.23 -27.98
C SER A 62 8.14 -14.40 -27.57
N SER A 63 8.52 -15.11 -26.50
CA SER A 63 7.69 -16.17 -25.94
C SER A 63 6.36 -15.64 -25.35
N PRO A 64 5.27 -16.44 -25.37
CA PRO A 64 4.01 -16.06 -24.72
C PRO A 64 4.16 -15.71 -23.23
N ARG A 65 5.12 -16.34 -22.54
CA ARG A 65 5.41 -16.08 -21.12
C ARG A 65 6.04 -14.70 -20.92
N SER A 66 6.95 -14.29 -21.81
CA SER A 66 7.56 -12.96 -21.80
C SER A 66 6.53 -11.87 -22.11
N LEU A 67 5.66 -12.11 -23.10
CA LEU A 67 4.60 -11.17 -23.47
C LEU A 67 3.53 -11.02 -22.38
N LYS A 68 3.19 -12.11 -21.67
CA LYS A 68 2.33 -12.04 -20.49
C LYS A 68 2.94 -11.12 -19.42
N LYS A 69 4.25 -11.21 -19.16
CA LYS A 69 4.93 -10.31 -18.21
C LYS A 69 4.88 -8.86 -18.66
N VAL A 70 5.08 -8.57 -19.95
CA VAL A 70 4.97 -7.19 -20.47
C VAL A 70 3.54 -6.67 -20.41
N LYS A 71 2.54 -7.52 -20.68
CA LYS A 71 1.11 -7.18 -20.56
C LYS A 71 0.67 -6.95 -19.10
N MET A 72 1.24 -7.72 -18.18
CA MET A 72 1.00 -7.61 -16.73
C MET A 72 1.91 -6.61 -16.04
N ALA A 73 2.93 -6.10 -16.73
CA ALA A 73 3.73 -5.01 -16.22
C ALA A 73 2.78 -3.85 -15.96
N PRO A 74 2.84 -3.24 -14.76
CA PRO A 74 2.00 -2.10 -14.46
C PRO A 74 2.21 -1.07 -15.56
N LYS A 75 1.12 -0.58 -16.18
CA LYS A 75 1.19 0.63 -16.98
C LYS A 75 1.89 1.65 -16.08
N MET A 76 3.01 2.20 -16.51
CA MET A 76 3.61 3.37 -15.86
C MET A 76 2.68 4.57 -16.05
N SER A 77 1.48 4.53 -15.46
CA SER A 77 0.81 5.74 -15.07
C SER A 77 1.59 6.21 -13.85
N SER A 78 2.20 7.38 -13.94
CA SER A 78 2.76 8.16 -12.84
C SER A 78 1.64 8.59 -11.87
N ALA A 79 0.85 7.65 -11.40
CA ALA A 79 -0.23 7.89 -10.46
C ALA A 79 0.42 8.14 -9.10
N ILE A 80 0.25 9.35 -8.60
CA ILE A 80 0.63 9.74 -7.26
C ILE A 80 0.01 8.72 -6.28
N THR A 81 0.85 8.00 -5.54
CA THR A 81 0.39 7.02 -4.55
C THR A 81 0.16 7.76 -3.22
N PRO A 82 -1.08 7.83 -2.72
CA PRO A 82 -1.36 8.48 -1.44
C PRO A 82 -0.83 7.65 -0.27
N TYR A 83 -0.53 8.32 0.84
CA TYR A 83 -0.24 7.64 2.11
C TYR A 83 -1.47 6.89 2.61
N THR A 84 -1.24 5.69 3.13
CA THR A 84 -2.21 5.02 3.99
C THR A 84 -2.35 5.78 5.32
N PRO A 85 -3.46 5.60 6.07
CA PRO A 85 -3.63 6.23 7.37
C PRO A 85 -2.50 5.90 8.37
N LYS A 86 -1.95 4.68 8.32
CA LYS A 86 -0.86 4.24 9.20
C LYS A 86 0.47 4.90 8.81
N GLU A 87 0.78 5.01 7.52
CA GLU A 87 2.00 5.69 7.07
C GLU A 87 1.93 7.20 7.37
N ALA A 88 0.78 7.83 7.18
CA ALA A 88 0.58 9.23 7.54
C ALA A 88 0.70 9.45 9.07
N LEU A 89 0.17 8.53 9.88
CA LEU A 89 0.37 8.56 11.33
C LEU A 89 1.86 8.43 11.70
N ALA A 90 2.58 7.50 11.07
CA ALA A 90 4.01 7.33 11.29
C ALA A 90 4.80 8.59 10.90
N LEU A 91 4.46 9.22 9.77
CA LEU A 91 5.04 10.49 9.35
C LEU A 91 4.81 11.59 10.40
N ILE A 92 3.58 11.73 10.90
CA ILE A 92 3.25 12.70 11.94
C ILE A 92 4.12 12.52 13.18
N ILE A 93 4.26 11.27 13.65
CA ILE A 93 5.03 10.94 14.86
C ILE A 93 6.53 11.17 14.63
N ASN A 94 7.08 10.59 13.57
CA ASN A 94 8.52 10.63 13.29
C ASN A 94 9.03 12.04 12.98
N SER A 95 8.17 12.90 12.41
CA SER A 95 8.52 14.28 12.10
C SER A 95 8.06 15.28 13.16
N GLY A 96 7.46 14.83 14.27
CA GLY A 96 6.96 15.72 15.33
C GLY A 96 5.90 16.73 14.85
N LEU A 97 5.09 16.37 13.84
CA LEU A 97 4.13 17.28 13.24
C LEU A 97 2.91 17.46 14.13
N GLY A 98 2.62 18.71 14.51
CA GLY A 98 1.33 19.06 15.09
C GLY A 98 0.18 18.89 14.09
N LYS A 99 -1.04 18.68 14.60
CA LYS A 99 -2.28 18.57 13.78
C LYS A 99 -2.44 19.74 12.80
N VAL A 100 -2.20 20.97 13.25
CA VAL A 100 -2.32 22.18 12.42
C VAL A 100 -1.34 22.15 11.25
N ASN A 101 -0.08 21.80 11.50
CA ASN A 101 0.95 21.71 10.46
C ASN A 101 0.61 20.62 9.44
N TYR A 102 0.15 19.46 9.90
CA TYR A 102 -0.31 18.39 9.01
C TYR A 102 -1.46 18.85 8.10
N LEU A 103 -2.48 19.51 8.66
CA LEU A 103 -3.61 20.04 7.90
C LEU A 103 -3.19 21.12 6.89
N ASN A 104 -2.21 21.95 7.24
CA ASN A 104 -1.65 22.94 6.32
C ASN A 104 -0.93 22.28 5.13
N ILE A 105 -0.12 21.25 5.38
CA ILE A 105 0.56 20.47 4.33
C ILE A 105 -0.46 19.76 3.43
N GLN A 106 -1.46 19.11 4.03
CA GLN A 106 -2.55 18.47 3.29
C GLN A 106 -3.32 19.47 2.42
N SER A 107 -3.71 20.61 2.99
CA SER A 107 -4.43 21.65 2.24
C SER A 107 -3.58 22.21 1.10
N GLY A 108 -2.29 22.46 1.35
CA GLY A 108 -1.35 22.95 0.35
C GLY A 108 -1.15 21.98 -0.82
N THR A 109 -1.10 20.67 -0.55
CA THR A 109 -0.97 19.65 -1.60
C THR A 109 -2.26 19.41 -2.35
N LYS A 110 -3.41 19.39 -1.66
CA LYS A 110 -4.74 19.30 -2.28
C LYS A 110 -5.02 20.45 -3.24
N LYS A 111 -4.61 21.68 -2.92
CA LYS A 111 -4.69 22.86 -3.81
C LYS A 111 -3.88 22.72 -5.10
N ARG A 112 -2.91 21.81 -5.13
CA ARG A 112 -2.05 21.50 -6.30
C ARG A 112 -2.46 20.17 -6.95
N GLU A 113 -3.68 19.71 -6.68
CA GLU A 113 -4.23 18.45 -7.20
C GLU A 113 -3.43 17.18 -6.79
N ALA A 114 -2.54 17.31 -5.80
CA ALA A 114 -1.76 16.22 -5.25
C ALA A 114 -2.45 15.70 -3.98
N ASN A 115 -3.40 14.79 -4.13
CA ASN A 115 -4.15 14.20 -3.01
C ASN A 115 -3.35 13.09 -2.29
N ILE A 116 -2.16 13.42 -1.79
CA ILE A 116 -1.20 12.47 -1.19
C ILE A 116 -1.54 12.16 0.27
N TYR A 117 -2.06 13.15 1.00
CA TYR A 117 -2.22 13.07 2.45
C TYR A 117 -3.66 12.72 2.85
N PRO A 118 -3.89 11.63 3.61
CA PRO A 118 -5.22 11.24 4.03
C PRO A 118 -5.85 12.26 4.98
N PRO A 119 -7.19 12.38 5.02
CA PRO A 119 -7.93 13.18 6.01
C PRO A 119 -7.51 12.90 7.45
N TYR A 120 -7.44 13.94 8.29
CA TYR A 120 -6.96 13.76 9.66
C TYR A 120 -7.85 12.85 10.53
N ASN A 121 -9.16 12.81 10.28
CA ASN A 121 -10.08 11.95 11.02
C ASN A 121 -9.76 10.46 10.87
N ILE A 122 -9.37 10.00 9.69
CA ILE A 122 -9.00 8.59 9.48
C ILE A 122 -7.64 8.25 10.08
N ILE A 123 -6.75 9.24 10.18
CA ILE A 123 -5.48 9.10 10.92
C ILE A 123 -5.74 9.04 12.43
N ALA A 124 -6.67 9.85 12.93
CA ALA A 124 -7.07 9.81 14.33
C ALA A 124 -7.67 8.44 14.70
N GLN A 125 -8.47 7.84 13.81
CA GLN A 125 -8.96 6.46 13.97
C GLN A 125 -7.80 5.45 13.96
N ALA A 126 -6.84 5.57 13.03
CA ALA A 126 -5.66 4.71 13.01
C ALA A 126 -4.81 4.86 14.27
N LYS A 127 -4.72 6.06 14.84
CA LYS A 127 -4.07 6.34 16.12
C LYS A 127 -4.83 5.68 17.27
N GLN A 128 -6.16 5.74 17.24
CA GLN A 128 -7.00 5.10 18.26
C GLN A 128 -6.81 3.57 18.29
N GLN A 129 -6.68 2.95 17.12
CA GLN A 129 -6.39 1.51 17.00
C GLN A 129 -5.02 1.10 17.57
N CYS A 130 -4.14 2.06 17.85
CA CYS A 130 -2.85 1.80 18.49
C CYS A 130 -2.93 1.88 20.02
N TYR A 131 -4.05 2.28 20.60
CA TYR A 131 -4.25 2.28 22.05
C TYR A 131 -4.88 0.96 22.52
N PRO A 132 -4.45 0.46 23.68
CA PRO A 132 -5.13 -0.65 24.34
C PRO A 132 -6.51 -0.21 24.89
N ASP A 133 -7.34 -1.20 25.22
CA ASP A 133 -8.70 -0.97 25.74
C ASP A 133 -8.67 -0.57 27.23
N ASN A 134 -9.80 -0.05 27.73
CA ASN A 134 -10.03 0.28 29.15
C ASN A 134 -9.02 1.23 29.81
N ILE A 135 -8.44 2.15 29.04
CA ILE A 135 -7.64 3.24 29.59
C ILE A 135 -8.55 4.16 30.42
N SER A 136 -8.18 4.37 31.68
CA SER A 136 -8.82 5.33 32.57
C SER A 136 -7.85 6.46 32.89
N VAL A 137 -8.29 7.70 32.69
CA VAL A 137 -7.51 8.90 32.96
C VAL A 137 -8.27 9.75 33.95
N THR A 138 -7.63 10.05 35.08
CA THR A 138 -8.10 10.97 36.10
C THR A 138 -7.21 12.22 36.11
N GLU A 139 -7.48 13.15 37.03
CA GLU A 139 -6.62 14.33 37.22
C GLU A 139 -5.19 13.95 37.62
N SER A 140 -5.01 12.83 38.34
CA SER A 140 -3.75 12.46 39.01
C SER A 140 -3.06 11.23 38.44
N GLU A 141 -3.75 10.43 37.64
CA GLU A 141 -3.18 9.20 37.10
C GLU A 141 -3.81 8.80 35.76
N ALA A 142 -3.03 8.09 34.95
CA ALA A 142 -3.52 7.33 33.82
C ALA A 142 -3.22 5.86 34.09
N GLN A 143 -4.25 5.03 34.15
CA GLN A 143 -4.12 3.62 34.46
C GLN A 143 -4.77 2.74 33.39
N ILE A 144 -4.27 1.51 33.32
CA ILE A 144 -4.78 0.49 32.43
C ILE A 144 -4.65 -0.88 33.10
N PRO A 145 -5.63 -1.79 32.95
CA PRO A 145 -5.46 -3.17 33.37
C PRO A 145 -4.25 -3.81 32.69
N LEU A 146 -3.43 -4.50 33.46
CA LEU A 146 -2.22 -5.15 32.93
C LEU A 146 -2.56 -6.13 31.80
N GLN A 147 -3.66 -6.88 31.94
CA GLN A 147 -4.08 -7.85 30.92
C GLN A 147 -4.40 -7.16 29.58
N ASP A 148 -5.16 -6.06 29.59
CA ASP A 148 -5.51 -5.31 28.37
C ASP A 148 -4.25 -4.76 27.68
N LEU A 149 -3.28 -4.30 28.46
CA LEU A 149 -1.99 -3.84 27.95
C LEU A 149 -1.19 -4.99 27.29
N LEU A 150 -1.14 -6.15 27.94
CA LEU A 150 -0.46 -7.33 27.42
C LEU A 150 -1.15 -7.84 26.15
N ASP A 151 -2.47 -8.01 26.16
CA ASP A 151 -3.26 -8.51 25.03
C ASP A 151 -3.14 -7.60 23.82
N HIS A 152 -3.23 -6.28 24.02
CA HIS A 152 -3.02 -5.32 22.95
C HIS A 152 -1.60 -5.38 22.39
N THR A 153 -0.60 -5.50 23.25
CA THR A 153 0.80 -5.64 22.83
C THR A 153 1.00 -6.90 21.98
N VAL A 154 0.42 -8.03 22.40
CA VAL A 154 0.47 -9.29 21.62
C VAL A 154 -0.24 -9.14 20.29
N LYS A 155 -1.46 -8.59 20.29
CA LYS A 155 -2.25 -8.35 19.06
C LYS A 155 -1.46 -7.51 18.06
N ARG A 156 -0.82 -6.43 18.52
CA ARG A 156 0.02 -5.58 17.69
C ARG A 156 1.26 -6.29 17.18
N LEU A 157 1.93 -7.08 18.03
CA LEU A 157 3.09 -7.87 17.64
C LEU A 157 2.72 -8.88 16.55
N VAL A 158 1.61 -9.61 16.71
CA VAL A 158 1.10 -10.57 15.72
C VAL A 158 0.76 -9.88 14.40
N GLN A 159 0.11 -8.72 14.44
CA GLN A 159 -0.20 -7.96 13.23
C GLN A 159 1.04 -7.49 12.45
N VAL A 160 2.10 -7.10 13.16
CA VAL A 160 3.33 -6.56 12.54
C VAL A 160 4.27 -7.68 12.09
N GLN A 161 4.30 -8.80 12.82
CA GLN A 161 5.21 -9.91 12.57
C GLN A 161 4.50 -11.13 11.95
N SER A 162 3.30 -10.96 11.38
CA SER A 162 2.47 -12.09 10.90
C SER A 162 3.23 -13.03 9.98
N GLU A 163 3.94 -12.49 8.98
CA GLU A 163 4.75 -13.28 8.05
C GLU A 163 5.84 -14.09 8.75
N VAL A 164 6.51 -13.50 9.74
CA VAL A 164 7.57 -14.17 10.51
C VAL A 164 6.97 -15.26 11.39
N LEU A 165 5.82 -15.00 12.01
CA LEU A 165 5.14 -15.95 12.87
C LEU A 165 4.62 -17.14 12.08
N GLU A 166 3.97 -16.92 10.94
CA GLU A 166 3.48 -17.97 10.04
C GLU A 166 4.62 -18.87 9.51
N GLN A 167 5.82 -18.31 9.30
CA GLN A 167 6.99 -19.08 8.87
C GLN A 167 7.65 -19.87 10.00
N ARG A 168 7.55 -19.42 11.25
CA ARG A 168 8.36 -19.90 12.38
C ARG A 168 7.57 -20.72 13.39
N ILE A 169 6.25 -20.57 13.43
CA ILE A 169 5.37 -21.24 14.38
C ILE A 169 4.58 -22.32 13.62
N PRO A 170 4.84 -23.60 13.90
CA PRO A 170 4.06 -24.69 13.32
C PRO A 170 2.58 -24.65 13.73
N ASP A 171 1.70 -25.13 12.85
CA ASP A 171 0.25 -25.17 13.07
C ASP A 171 -0.17 -25.99 14.31
N ASN A 172 0.69 -26.89 14.78
CA ASN A 172 0.44 -27.76 15.94
C ASN A 172 0.90 -27.18 17.28
N VAL A 173 1.16 -25.87 17.34
CA VAL A 173 1.52 -25.16 18.57
C VAL A 173 0.30 -24.51 19.19
N ASP A 174 -0.10 -25.02 20.35
CA ASP A 174 -1.23 -24.45 21.10
C ASP A 174 -0.82 -23.34 22.08
N ILE A 175 0.46 -23.32 22.51
CA ILE A 175 0.93 -22.43 23.58
C ILE A 175 2.23 -21.73 23.20
N ILE A 176 2.17 -20.40 23.23
CA ILE A 176 3.28 -19.49 23.03
C ILE A 176 3.51 -18.71 24.33
N ASN A 177 4.74 -18.73 24.82
CA ASN A 177 5.16 -17.91 25.95
C ASN A 177 5.83 -16.64 25.45
N ILE A 178 5.46 -15.51 26.05
CA ILE A 178 6.09 -14.21 25.80
C ILE A 178 6.70 -13.72 27.11
N LEU A 179 8.01 -13.47 27.08
CA LEU A 179 8.75 -12.88 28.18
C LEU A 179 8.71 -11.35 28.05
N TYR A 180 8.32 -10.68 29.12
CA TYR A 180 8.29 -9.22 29.20
C TYR A 180 9.34 -8.71 30.21
N LYS A 181 9.83 -7.51 29.96
CA LYS A 181 10.54 -6.69 30.96
C LYS A 181 9.68 -5.48 31.28
N TRP A 182 9.64 -5.10 32.55
CA TRP A 182 8.99 -3.88 33.01
C TRP A 182 9.96 -3.06 33.86
N SER A 183 9.73 -1.75 33.92
CA SER A 183 10.50 -0.81 34.73
C SER A 183 9.65 0.37 35.14
N LEU A 184 9.95 0.94 36.30
CA LEU A 184 9.37 2.19 36.78
C LEU A 184 10.48 3.21 36.99
N ASP A 185 10.20 4.46 36.62
CA ASP A 185 11.10 5.58 36.87
C ASP A 185 10.32 6.81 37.31
N GLY A 186 10.97 7.66 38.11
CA GLY A 186 10.42 8.92 38.60
C GLY A 186 10.91 10.09 37.77
N SER A 187 10.07 11.10 37.58
CA SER A 187 10.47 12.37 36.97
C SER A 187 9.84 13.53 37.73
N GLY A 188 10.58 14.61 37.95
CA GLY A 188 10.10 15.83 38.63
C GLY A 188 10.46 17.09 37.85
N GLY A 189 10.06 18.26 38.35
CA GLY A 189 10.32 19.55 37.68
C GLY A 189 9.40 19.82 36.49
N HIS A 190 8.28 19.10 36.36
CA HIS A 190 7.32 19.32 35.27
C HIS A 190 6.48 20.56 35.53
N SER A 191 6.16 21.31 34.47
CA SER A 191 5.31 22.49 34.61
C SER A 191 3.88 22.08 34.99
N ILE A 192 3.37 22.61 36.10
CA ILE A 192 1.99 22.43 36.60
C ILE A 192 0.98 23.29 35.80
N TYR A 193 1.32 23.63 34.54
CA TYR A 193 0.57 24.59 33.75
C TYR A 193 -0.85 24.10 33.46
N LYS A 194 -1.84 24.89 33.88
CA LYS A 194 -3.29 24.61 33.72
C LYS A 194 -3.78 23.29 34.33
N GLN A 195 -3.02 22.70 35.25
CA GLN A 195 -3.49 21.57 36.05
C GLN A 195 -4.25 22.12 37.26
N ASN A 196 -5.58 22.15 37.17
CA ASN A 196 -6.43 22.53 38.30
C ASN A 196 -6.81 21.26 39.05
N PHE A 197 -6.02 20.88 40.05
CA PHE A 197 -6.35 19.73 40.87
C PHE A 197 -7.47 20.10 41.83
N SER A 198 -8.47 19.23 41.94
CA SER A 198 -9.51 19.33 42.96
C SER A 198 -8.95 19.48 44.39
N ASN A 199 -7.70 19.08 44.65
CA ASN A 199 -7.02 19.16 45.93
C ASN A 199 -5.57 19.70 45.81
N ASN A 200 -5.43 20.96 45.39
CA ASN A 200 -4.15 21.64 45.07
C ASN A 200 -3.00 21.51 46.09
N ALA A 201 -3.27 21.14 47.36
CA ALA A 201 -2.24 21.00 48.39
C ALA A 201 -1.54 19.62 48.41
N LYS A 202 -2.06 18.62 47.68
CA LYS A 202 -1.56 17.22 47.75
C LYS A 202 -0.74 16.75 46.56
N TYR A 203 -0.77 17.48 45.45
CA TYR A 203 -0.15 17.05 44.19
C TYR A 203 1.07 17.91 43.88
N GLY A 204 2.20 17.24 43.65
CA GLY A 204 3.46 17.87 43.25
C GLY A 204 3.68 17.79 41.74
N ASP A 205 4.85 18.25 41.30
CA ASP A 205 5.32 18.18 39.91
C ASP A 205 5.97 16.83 39.54
N SER A 206 5.86 15.86 40.44
CA SER A 206 6.54 14.57 40.36
C SER A 206 5.62 13.48 39.81
N ASN A 207 6.10 12.75 38.81
CA ASN A 207 5.38 11.71 38.10
C ASN A 207 6.15 10.38 38.17
N ILE A 208 5.43 9.28 38.31
CA ILE A 208 5.97 7.93 38.14
C ILE A 208 5.52 7.40 36.79
N LEU A 209 6.47 6.91 36.00
CA LEU A 209 6.22 6.33 34.68
C LEU A 209 6.51 4.83 34.73
N CYS A 210 5.58 4.01 34.25
CA CYS A 210 5.76 2.58 34.09
C CYS A 210 5.91 2.25 32.60
N THR A 211 6.90 1.42 32.27
CA THR A 211 7.12 0.91 30.91
C THR A 211 7.17 -0.61 30.92
N ILE A 212 6.56 -1.24 29.92
CA ILE A 212 6.62 -2.68 29.67
C ILE A 212 7.04 -2.93 28.22
N VAL A 213 7.91 -3.92 28.01
CA VAL A 213 8.46 -4.26 26.68
C VAL A 213 8.49 -5.78 26.52
N PRO A 214 7.95 -6.32 25.40
CA PRO A 214 8.13 -7.73 25.06
C PRO A 214 9.59 -7.98 24.64
N LEU A 215 10.24 -8.97 25.27
CA LEU A 215 11.64 -9.32 25.00
C LEU A 215 11.79 -10.54 24.10
N LYS A 216 10.99 -11.58 24.35
CA LYS A 216 11.14 -12.87 23.67
C LYS A 216 9.82 -13.58 23.54
N MET A 217 9.56 -14.13 22.35
CA MET A 217 8.49 -15.09 22.10
C MET A 217 9.10 -16.48 21.93
N SER A 218 8.48 -17.50 22.53
CA SER A 218 8.96 -18.88 22.46
C SER A 218 7.82 -19.89 22.53
N ILE A 219 7.94 -20.98 21.77
CA ILE A 219 7.01 -22.10 21.80
C ILE A 219 7.25 -22.91 23.07
N MET A 220 6.20 -23.24 23.82
CA MET A 220 6.33 -24.23 24.88
C MET A 220 6.34 -25.63 24.28
N GLN A 221 7.39 -26.39 24.55
CA GLN A 221 7.33 -27.83 24.35
C GLN A 221 6.53 -28.44 25.50
N LYS A 222 5.49 -29.22 25.19
CA LYS A 222 4.81 -30.07 26.17
C LYS A 222 5.87 -30.93 26.84
N LYS A 223 6.12 -30.72 28.15
CA LYS A 223 6.91 -31.68 28.93
C LYS A 223 6.17 -33.02 28.83
N ARG A 224 6.82 -34.00 28.21
CA ARG A 224 6.40 -35.41 28.27
C ARG A 224 6.47 -35.90 29.71
#